data_AF-A0A2V9W2H5-F1
#
_entry.id   AF-A0A2V9W2H5-F1
#
_cell.length_a   1.000
_cell.length_b   1.000
_cell.length_c   1.000
_cell.angle_alpha   90.00
_cell.angle_beta   90.00
_cell.angle_gamma   90.00
#
_symmetry.space_group_name_H-M   'P 1'
#
loop_
_entity.id
_entity.type
_entity.pdbx_description
1 polymer ?
#
loop_
_entity_poly.entity_id
_entity_poly.type
_entity_poly.pdbx_seq_one_letter_code
_entity_poly.pdbx_strand_id
1 'polypeptide(L)'
;DLPMRKKIFPWIKEHEKTFYLPRTPIEPIGVYFSPITRNFHAKDFIASYRGILILLMQKHLEFQIVTPRTLADFQGTTLVLPDVRELSDVEKTWLQKFVDRKNRLVVTGTNATGLAASDQVVRFPNCPGRAYEEALEHDFQHTSPASQQQLLDALGKSEAVRIEAPPHIALRMATSTASSPTSPDCGAVRIRYRFRRAGSK
;
A
#
# COMPACT_ATOMS: atom_id res chain seq x y z
N ASP A 1 11.53 1.72 37.34
CA ASP A 1 12.66 2.26 36.55
C ASP A 1 12.45 3.76 36.27
N LEU A 2 13.04 4.62 37.10
CA LEU A 2 12.97 6.10 37.03
C LEU A 2 14.07 6.74 36.16
N PRO A 3 15.32 6.23 36.14
CA PRO A 3 16.40 6.78 35.31
C PRO A 3 16.11 6.71 33.81
N MET A 4 15.54 5.59 33.34
CA MET A 4 15.23 5.42 31.92
C MET A 4 14.10 6.36 31.46
N ARG A 5 13.07 6.55 32.30
CA ARG A 5 11.97 7.50 32.02
C ARG A 5 12.48 8.93 31.85
N LYS A 6 13.47 9.37 32.66
CA LYS A 6 14.08 10.71 32.54
C LYS A 6 14.88 10.92 31.25
N LYS A 7 15.29 9.86 30.55
CA LYS A 7 15.95 9.95 29.24
C LYS A 7 14.94 9.89 28.10
N ILE A 8 13.97 8.99 28.20
CA ILE A 8 12.98 8.74 27.15
C ILE A 8 12.04 9.93 26.98
N PHE A 9 11.48 10.49 28.05
CA PHE A 9 10.47 11.55 27.91
C PHE A 9 11.01 12.87 27.32
N PRO A 10 12.21 13.37 27.70
CA PRO A 10 12.78 14.52 27.03
C PRO A 10 13.09 14.25 25.56
N TRP A 11 13.60 13.07 25.23
CA TRP A 11 13.86 12.68 23.84
C TRP A 11 12.57 12.61 23.02
N ILE A 12 11.49 12.01 23.57
CA ILE A 12 10.16 11.99 22.93
C ILE A 12 9.67 13.42 22.72
N LYS A 13 9.74 14.29 23.74
CA LYS A 13 9.30 15.69 23.65
C LYS A 13 10.06 16.48 22.59
N GLU A 14 11.37 16.26 22.48
CA GLU A 14 12.23 16.90 21.48
C GLU A 14 11.90 16.44 20.05
N HIS A 15 11.51 15.18 19.88
CA HIS A 15 11.24 14.58 18.56
C HIS A 15 9.75 14.39 18.26
N GLU A 16 8.87 14.87 19.14
CA GLU A 16 7.42 14.66 19.07
C GLU A 16 6.87 15.14 17.73
N LYS A 17 7.29 16.33 17.30
CA LYS A 17 6.83 16.91 16.03
C LYS A 17 7.25 16.07 14.82
N THR A 18 8.44 15.46 14.85
CA THR A 18 8.89 14.53 13.81
C THR A 18 8.00 13.29 13.74
N PHE A 19 7.52 12.79 14.88
CA PHE A 19 6.75 11.55 14.97
C PHE A 19 5.23 11.72 14.87
N TYR A 20 4.68 12.88 15.27
CA TYR A 20 3.24 13.04 15.53
C TYR A 20 2.55 14.19 14.77
N LEU A 21 3.25 14.96 13.91
CA LEU A 21 2.56 15.88 12.99
C LEU A 21 1.56 15.12 12.11
N PRO A 22 0.38 15.70 11.76
CA PRO A 22 -0.58 15.08 10.84
C PRO A 22 0.09 14.74 9.52
N ARG A 23 -0.11 13.51 9.04
CA ARG A 23 0.56 12.96 7.86
C ARG A 23 -0.48 12.66 6.81
N THR A 24 -0.37 13.30 5.65
CA THR A 24 -1.15 12.94 4.47
C THR A 24 -0.29 12.02 3.60
N PRO A 25 -0.81 10.85 3.19
CA PRO A 25 -0.18 10.04 2.15
C PRO A 25 0.05 10.89 0.90
N ILE A 26 1.20 10.74 0.24
CA ILE A 26 1.54 11.55 -0.93
C ILE A 26 0.75 11.02 -2.14
N GLU A 27 0.77 9.70 -2.32
CA GLU A 27 0.10 9.00 -3.43
C GLU A 27 -0.09 7.51 -3.08
N PRO A 28 -1.03 7.18 -2.16
CA PRO A 28 -1.16 5.82 -1.67
C PRO A 28 -1.78 4.91 -2.73
N ILE A 29 -1.28 3.67 -2.81
CA ILE A 29 -1.99 2.60 -3.51
C ILE A 29 -3.24 2.23 -2.68
N GLY A 30 -4.42 2.34 -3.27
CA GLY A 30 -5.63 1.88 -2.63
C GLY A 30 -5.71 0.36 -2.66
N VAL A 31 -5.97 -0.28 -1.52
CA VAL A 31 -6.33 -1.70 -1.48
C VAL A 31 -7.77 -1.80 -1.00
N TYR A 32 -8.65 -2.25 -1.88
CA TYR A 32 -10.07 -2.31 -1.60
C TYR A 32 -10.42 -3.49 -0.69
N PHE A 33 -11.11 -3.20 0.40
CA PHE A 33 -11.69 -4.19 1.28
C PHE A 33 -13.21 -4.21 1.08
N SER A 34 -13.73 -5.27 0.44
CA SER A 34 -15.18 -5.49 0.27
C SER A 34 -15.76 -6.21 1.49
N PRO A 35 -16.60 -5.56 2.32
CA PRO A 35 -17.25 -6.23 3.44
C PRO A 35 -18.20 -7.35 3.00
N ILE A 36 -18.86 -7.17 1.85
CA ILE A 36 -19.82 -8.13 1.31
C ILE A 36 -19.08 -9.37 0.80
N THR A 37 -18.03 -9.19 0.00
CA THR A 37 -17.19 -10.32 -0.43
C THR A 37 -16.57 -11.04 0.76
N ARG A 38 -16.10 -10.31 1.78
CA ARG A 38 -15.61 -10.94 3.02
C ARG A 38 -16.70 -11.76 3.72
N ASN A 39 -17.95 -11.31 3.73
CA ASN A 39 -19.03 -12.03 4.41
C ASN A 39 -19.40 -13.34 3.70
N PHE A 40 -19.45 -13.36 2.37
CA PHE A 40 -19.89 -14.53 1.58
C PHE A 40 -18.75 -15.41 1.05
N HIS A 41 -17.55 -14.87 0.89
CA HIS A 41 -16.37 -15.53 0.31
C HIS A 41 -15.11 -15.35 1.17
N ALA A 42 -15.28 -15.43 2.49
CA ALA A 42 -14.25 -15.09 3.48
C ALA A 42 -12.89 -15.73 3.22
N LYS A 43 -12.83 -17.05 3.00
CA LYS A 43 -11.57 -17.79 2.90
C LYS A 43 -10.70 -17.27 1.75
N ASP A 44 -11.26 -17.24 0.54
CA ASP A 44 -10.53 -16.81 -0.65
C ASP A 44 -10.21 -15.31 -0.61
N PHE A 45 -11.18 -14.50 -0.17
CA PHE A 45 -11.02 -13.06 -0.13
C PHE A 45 -9.96 -12.62 0.87
N ILE A 46 -9.95 -13.20 2.07
CA ILE A 46 -8.97 -12.84 3.11
C ILE A 46 -7.56 -13.24 2.69
N ALA A 47 -7.36 -14.41 2.09
CA ALA A 47 -6.05 -14.82 1.55
C ALA A 47 -5.59 -13.86 0.44
N SER A 48 -6.49 -13.53 -0.50
CA SER A 48 -6.22 -12.59 -1.58
C SER A 48 -5.84 -11.20 -1.07
N TYR A 49 -6.65 -10.65 -0.16
CA TYR A 49 -6.46 -9.33 0.41
C TYR A 49 -5.16 -9.26 1.24
N ARG A 50 -4.93 -10.22 2.12
CA ARG A 50 -3.75 -10.25 2.99
C ARG A 50 -2.46 -10.40 2.19
N GLY A 51 -2.43 -11.30 1.20
CA GLY A 51 -1.26 -11.48 0.36
C GLY A 51 -0.86 -10.21 -0.38
N ILE A 52 -1.83 -9.42 -0.87
CA ILE A 52 -1.54 -8.09 -1.44
C ILE A 52 -0.96 -7.15 -0.37
N LEU A 53 -1.56 -7.07 0.83
CA LEU A 53 -1.03 -6.22 1.89
C LEU A 53 0.42 -6.57 2.26
N ILE A 54 0.71 -7.86 2.45
CA ILE A 54 2.07 -8.32 2.79
C ILE A 54 3.04 -7.98 1.67
N LEU A 55 2.64 -8.18 0.41
CA LEU A 55 3.44 -7.84 -0.75
C LEU A 55 3.79 -6.34 -0.79
N LEU A 56 2.83 -5.46 -0.58
CA LEU A 56 3.05 -4.01 -0.55
C LEU A 56 3.96 -3.60 0.61
N MET A 57 3.76 -4.18 1.80
CA MET A 57 4.62 -3.94 2.97
C MET A 57 6.08 -4.33 2.70
N GLN A 58 6.31 -5.53 2.16
CA GLN A 58 7.67 -6.03 1.87
C GLN A 58 8.37 -5.28 0.74
N LYS A 59 7.61 -4.65 -0.16
CA LYS A 59 8.12 -3.74 -1.19
C LYS A 59 8.17 -2.28 -0.77
N HIS A 60 7.80 -1.98 0.49
CA HIS A 60 7.83 -0.61 1.02
C HIS A 60 6.96 0.36 0.22
N LEU A 61 5.88 -0.15 -0.37
CA LEU A 61 4.92 0.65 -1.11
C LEU A 61 3.88 1.19 -0.13
N GLU A 62 3.69 2.51 -0.11
CA GLU A 62 2.64 3.12 0.70
C GLU A 62 1.27 2.75 0.15
N PHE A 63 0.39 2.31 1.04
CA PHE A 63 -0.96 1.92 0.69
C PHE A 63 -1.96 2.43 1.71
N GLN A 64 -3.20 2.60 1.26
CA GLN A 64 -4.35 2.94 2.07
C GLN A 64 -5.42 1.87 1.90
N ILE A 65 -6.03 1.45 3.00
CA ILE A 65 -7.19 0.55 2.96
C ILE A 65 -8.41 1.38 2.56
N VAL A 66 -9.06 0.97 1.48
CA VAL A 66 -10.26 1.62 0.94
C VAL A 66 -11.45 0.71 1.19
N THR A 67 -12.56 1.28 1.67
CA THR A 67 -13.81 0.56 1.97
C THR A 67 -14.97 1.28 1.29
N PRO A 68 -16.19 0.72 1.24
CA PRO A 68 -17.35 1.44 0.71
C PRO A 68 -17.54 2.84 1.32
N ARG A 69 -17.16 3.02 2.58
CA ARG A 69 -17.33 4.28 3.33
C ARG A 69 -16.24 5.31 3.05
N THR A 70 -15.03 4.86 2.72
CA THR A 70 -13.87 5.73 2.48
C THR A 70 -13.55 5.89 0.99
N LEU A 71 -14.36 5.27 0.13
CA LEU A 71 -14.22 5.26 -1.32
C LEU A 71 -14.24 6.68 -1.90
N ALA A 72 -15.13 7.54 -1.41
CA ALA A 72 -15.24 8.93 -1.86
C ALA A 72 -14.02 9.81 -1.48
N ASP A 73 -13.34 9.47 -0.38
CA ASP A 73 -12.22 10.24 0.16
C ASP A 73 -10.86 9.77 -0.37
N PHE A 74 -10.83 8.68 -1.14
CA PHE A 74 -9.61 8.12 -1.68
C PHE A 74 -9.02 9.01 -2.78
N GLN A 75 -7.78 9.47 -2.58
CA GLN A 75 -7.08 10.40 -3.48
C GLN A 75 -5.96 9.74 -4.30
N GLY A 76 -5.72 8.43 -4.12
CA GLY A 76 -4.68 7.73 -4.87
C GLY A 76 -5.05 7.50 -6.34
N THR A 77 -4.03 7.32 -7.17
CA THR A 77 -4.17 7.11 -8.63
C THR A 77 -4.26 5.64 -9.02
N THR A 78 -3.92 4.72 -8.11
CA THR A 78 -4.03 3.26 -8.31
C THR A 78 -4.92 2.64 -7.24
N LEU A 79 -5.90 1.82 -7.65
CA LEU A 79 -6.76 1.03 -6.77
C LEU A 79 -6.69 -0.45 -7.12
N VAL A 80 -6.49 -1.30 -6.12
CA VAL A 80 -6.40 -2.77 -6.25
C VAL A 80 -7.64 -3.41 -5.67
N LEU A 81 -8.27 -4.31 -6.43
CA LEU A 81 -9.42 -5.12 -6.03
C LEU A 81 -8.97 -6.60 -5.89
N PRO A 82 -8.65 -7.06 -4.66
CA PRO A 82 -8.26 -8.44 -4.39
C PRO A 82 -9.45 -9.39 -4.41
N ASP A 83 -9.61 -10.18 -5.47
CA ASP A 83 -10.69 -11.18 -5.65
C ASP A 83 -12.06 -10.69 -5.17
N VAL A 84 -12.40 -9.44 -5.55
CA VAL A 84 -13.65 -8.80 -5.14
C VAL A 84 -14.78 -9.34 -6.01
N ARG A 85 -15.65 -10.13 -5.40
CA ARG A 85 -16.75 -10.83 -6.09
C ARG A 85 -18.09 -10.11 -6.01
N GLU A 86 -18.22 -9.21 -5.03
CA GLU A 86 -19.47 -8.52 -4.72
C GLU A 86 -19.23 -7.01 -4.62
N LEU A 87 -19.98 -6.26 -5.43
CA LEU A 87 -19.99 -4.80 -5.51
C LEU A 87 -21.41 -4.30 -5.77
N SER A 88 -21.84 -3.30 -5.01
CA SER A 88 -23.08 -2.55 -5.28
C SER A 88 -22.95 -1.68 -6.53
N ASP A 89 -24.09 -1.23 -7.05
CA ASP A 89 -24.13 -0.35 -8.22
C ASP A 89 -23.49 1.02 -7.94
N VAL A 90 -23.54 1.49 -6.69
CA VAL A 90 -22.86 2.71 -6.25
C VAL A 90 -21.34 2.54 -6.37
N GLU A 91 -20.80 1.41 -5.90
CA GLU A 91 -19.37 1.11 -6.02
C GLU A 91 -18.95 0.97 -7.48
N LYS A 92 -19.72 0.23 -8.31
CA LYS A 92 -19.43 0.09 -9.74
C LYS A 92 -19.42 1.44 -10.47
N THR A 93 -20.41 2.30 -10.17
CA THR A 93 -20.49 3.65 -10.73
C THR A 93 -19.29 4.49 -10.33
N TRP A 94 -18.83 4.38 -9.08
CA TRP A 94 -17.63 5.07 -8.64
C TRP A 94 -16.38 4.53 -9.36
N LEU A 95 -16.23 3.21 -9.50
CA LEU A 95 -15.09 2.59 -10.18
C LEU A 95 -15.01 3.02 -11.65
N GLN A 96 -16.15 3.13 -12.34
CA GLN A 96 -16.21 3.67 -13.69
C GLN A 96 -15.67 5.11 -13.72
N LYS A 97 -16.17 6.00 -12.85
CA LYS A 97 -15.69 7.38 -12.75
C LYS A 97 -14.20 7.47 -12.41
N PHE A 98 -13.69 6.56 -11.58
CA PHE A 98 -12.28 6.48 -11.22
C PHE A 98 -11.43 6.18 -12.46
N VAL A 99 -11.82 5.19 -13.26
CA VAL A 99 -11.15 4.84 -14.52
C VAL A 99 -11.27 5.97 -15.56
N ASP A 100 -12.43 6.64 -15.63
CA ASP A 100 -12.65 7.77 -16.56
C ASP A 100 -11.71 8.94 -16.29
N ARG A 101 -11.30 9.13 -15.02
CA ARG A 101 -10.28 10.10 -14.60
C ARG A 101 -8.85 9.67 -14.94
N LYS A 102 -8.69 8.60 -15.73
CA LYS A 102 -7.41 7.98 -16.09
C LYS A 102 -6.65 7.34 -14.93
N ASN A 103 -7.33 7.12 -13.80
CA ASN A 103 -6.75 6.36 -12.71
C ASN A 103 -6.71 4.87 -13.05
N ARG A 104 -5.79 4.16 -12.40
CA ARG A 104 -5.49 2.76 -12.67
C ARG A 104 -6.26 1.84 -11.72
N LEU A 105 -7.00 0.91 -12.28
CA LEU A 105 -7.71 -0.15 -11.57
C LEU A 105 -7.03 -1.50 -11.83
N VAL A 106 -6.58 -2.17 -10.77
CA VAL A 106 -5.99 -3.50 -10.82
C VAL A 106 -6.98 -4.49 -10.22
N VAL A 107 -7.54 -5.37 -11.05
CA VAL A 107 -8.51 -6.39 -10.62
C VAL A 107 -7.83 -7.74 -10.65
N THR A 108 -7.92 -8.49 -9.55
CA THR A 108 -7.33 -9.83 -9.45
C THR A 108 -8.40 -10.87 -9.16
N GLY A 109 -8.23 -12.09 -9.68
CA GLY A 109 -9.23 -13.15 -9.52
C GLY A 109 -10.55 -12.80 -10.22
N THR A 110 -11.65 -12.94 -9.49
CA THR A 110 -13.00 -12.69 -10.00
C THR A 110 -13.18 -11.20 -10.31
N ASN A 111 -13.78 -10.90 -11.47
CA ASN A 111 -14.09 -9.53 -11.85
C ASN A 111 -15.58 -9.20 -11.67
N ALA A 112 -15.93 -8.58 -10.54
CA ALA A 112 -17.29 -8.08 -10.28
C ALA A 112 -17.55 -6.66 -10.79
N THR A 113 -16.54 -5.99 -11.38
CA THR A 113 -16.63 -4.56 -11.73
C THR A 113 -17.48 -4.29 -12.96
N GLY A 114 -17.58 -5.26 -13.88
CA GLY A 114 -18.21 -5.07 -15.19
C GLY A 114 -17.38 -4.25 -16.19
N LEU A 115 -16.22 -3.71 -15.80
CA LEU A 115 -15.40 -2.81 -16.61
C LEU A 115 -14.45 -3.57 -17.52
N ALA A 116 -14.53 -3.39 -18.84
CA ALA A 116 -13.66 -4.00 -19.86
C ALA A 116 -12.15 -3.81 -19.54
N ALA A 117 -11.31 -4.76 -19.96
CA ALA A 117 -9.86 -4.60 -19.83
C ALA A 117 -9.37 -3.46 -20.73
N SER A 118 -8.46 -2.63 -20.22
CA SER A 118 -7.88 -1.48 -20.91
C SER A 118 -6.53 -1.14 -20.30
N ASP A 119 -5.85 -0.11 -20.83
CA ASP A 119 -4.60 0.39 -20.24
C ASP A 119 -4.74 0.83 -18.78
N GLN A 120 -5.95 1.27 -18.39
CA GLN A 120 -6.30 1.67 -17.03
C GLN A 120 -6.87 0.51 -16.20
N VAL A 121 -7.50 -0.49 -16.83
CA VAL A 121 -8.10 -1.64 -16.15
C VAL A 121 -7.27 -2.89 -16.41
N VAL A 122 -6.27 -3.11 -15.56
CA VAL A 122 -5.42 -4.30 -15.60
C VAL A 122 -6.12 -5.44 -14.88
N ARG A 123 -6.27 -6.56 -15.58
CA ARG A 123 -6.94 -7.74 -15.04
C ARG A 123 -5.98 -8.92 -14.93
N PHE A 124 -6.00 -9.55 -13.77
CA PHE A 124 -5.33 -10.82 -13.52
C PHE A 124 -6.42 -11.89 -13.30
N PRO A 125 -6.62 -12.82 -14.25
CA PRO A 125 -7.60 -13.90 -14.09
C PRO A 125 -7.34 -14.77 -12.86
N ASN A 126 -6.07 -14.96 -12.53
CA ASN A 126 -5.63 -15.57 -11.28
C ASN A 126 -5.43 -14.50 -10.20
N CYS A 127 -5.51 -14.87 -8.93
CA CYS A 127 -5.22 -13.94 -7.84
C CYS A 127 -3.75 -14.04 -7.38
N PRO A 128 -2.84 -13.14 -7.83
CA PRO A 128 -1.46 -13.11 -7.36
C PRO A 128 -1.34 -12.90 -5.86
N GLY A 129 -2.27 -12.16 -5.24
CA GLY A 129 -2.34 -11.99 -3.79
C GLY A 129 -2.51 -13.33 -3.07
N ARG A 130 -3.47 -14.15 -3.51
CA ARG A 130 -3.71 -15.48 -2.92
C ARG A 130 -2.53 -16.41 -3.15
N ALA A 131 -1.99 -16.45 -4.36
CA ALA A 131 -0.79 -17.26 -4.66
C ALA A 131 0.41 -16.84 -3.79
N TYR A 132 0.52 -15.56 -3.46
CA TYR A 132 1.57 -15.05 -2.57
C TYR A 132 1.36 -15.44 -1.11
N GLU A 133 0.13 -15.37 -0.61
CA GLU A 133 -0.21 -15.85 0.73
C GLU A 133 0.09 -17.35 0.87
N GLU A 134 -0.31 -18.17 -0.12
CA GLU A 134 -0.03 -19.61 -0.15
C GLU A 134 1.48 -19.90 -0.13
N ALA A 135 2.28 -19.14 -0.89
CA ALA A 135 3.73 -19.26 -0.88
C ALA A 135 4.33 -18.89 0.49
N LEU A 136 3.83 -17.82 1.13
CA LEU A 136 4.26 -17.40 2.46
C LEU A 136 3.92 -18.42 3.54
N GLU A 137 2.74 -19.04 3.47
CA GLU A 137 2.33 -20.11 4.39
C GLU A 137 3.24 -21.34 4.27
N HIS A 138 3.70 -21.64 3.05
CA HIS A 138 4.60 -22.76 2.79
C HIS A 138 6.06 -22.47 3.18
N ASP A 139 6.61 -21.33 2.77
CA ASP A 139 8.01 -20.94 3.07
C ASP A 139 8.13 -19.42 3.27
N PHE A 140 7.80 -18.98 4.47
CA PHE A 140 7.87 -17.57 4.85
C PHE A 140 9.29 -16.97 4.71
N GLN A 141 10.34 -17.76 4.93
CA GLN A 141 11.71 -17.23 5.00
C GLN A 141 12.30 -16.92 3.62
N HIS A 142 11.96 -17.74 2.61
CA HIS A 142 12.52 -17.60 1.26
C HIS A 142 11.55 -17.04 0.24
N THR A 143 10.27 -16.89 0.59
CA THR A 143 9.29 -16.27 -0.31
C THR A 143 9.66 -14.83 -0.60
N SER A 144 9.95 -14.58 -1.88
CA SER A 144 10.37 -13.27 -2.37
C SER A 144 9.20 -12.53 -3.00
N PRO A 145 9.00 -11.23 -2.70
CA PRO A 145 8.05 -10.37 -3.39
C PRO A 145 8.26 -10.31 -4.92
N ALA A 146 9.45 -10.63 -5.41
CA ALA A 146 9.75 -10.68 -6.84
C ALA A 146 8.99 -11.79 -7.58
N SER A 147 8.47 -12.81 -6.87
CA SER A 147 7.61 -13.84 -7.46
C SER A 147 6.32 -13.27 -8.06
N GLN A 148 5.88 -12.10 -7.60
CA GLN A 148 4.67 -11.40 -8.08
C GLN A 148 5.00 -10.14 -8.88
N GLN A 149 6.10 -10.14 -9.64
CA GLN A 149 6.60 -8.95 -10.34
C GLN A 149 5.56 -8.35 -11.32
N GLN A 150 4.78 -9.18 -12.01
CA GLN A 150 3.73 -8.70 -12.92
C GLN A 150 2.67 -7.85 -12.20
N LEU A 151 2.27 -8.25 -10.99
CA LEU A 151 1.35 -7.45 -10.16
C LEU A 151 2.02 -6.14 -9.77
N LEU A 152 3.28 -6.19 -9.32
CA LEU A 152 4.03 -5.00 -8.89
C LEU A 152 4.19 -3.98 -10.02
N ASP A 153 4.50 -4.43 -11.23
CA ASP A 153 4.60 -3.56 -12.41
C ASP A 153 3.24 -2.94 -12.76
N ALA A 154 2.15 -3.69 -12.56
CA ALA A 154 0.79 -3.21 -12.78
C ALA A 154 0.30 -2.19 -11.75
N LEU A 155 0.92 -2.07 -10.57
CA LEU A 155 0.55 -1.05 -9.59
C LEU A 155 0.98 0.37 -9.99
N GLY A 156 1.85 0.49 -11.00
CA GLY A 156 2.49 1.75 -11.35
C GLY A 156 3.64 2.10 -10.40
N LYS A 157 4.47 3.05 -10.82
CA LYS A 157 5.58 3.58 -10.02
C LYS A 157 5.13 4.94 -9.50
N SER A 158 5.02 5.12 -8.18
CA SER A 158 5.02 6.49 -7.65
C SER A 158 6.44 7.02 -7.83
N GLU A 159 6.61 8.01 -8.71
CA GLU A 159 7.92 8.63 -8.97
C GLU A 159 8.36 9.54 -7.81
N ALA A 160 7.44 9.91 -6.91
CA ALA A 160 7.70 10.85 -5.83
C ALA A 160 8.64 10.30 -4.75
N VAL A 161 8.53 9.00 -4.40
CA VAL A 161 9.33 8.39 -3.33
C VAL A 161 9.64 6.92 -3.63
N ARG A 162 10.93 6.59 -3.77
CA ARG A 162 11.42 5.21 -3.89
C ARG A 162 12.31 4.86 -2.71
N ILE A 163 11.91 3.86 -1.94
CA ILE A 163 12.67 3.39 -0.78
C ILE A 163 13.14 1.96 -1.01
N GLU A 164 14.45 1.77 -0.87
CA GLU A 164 15.09 0.46 -0.94
C GLU A 164 15.50 0.06 0.48
N ALA A 165 14.75 -0.90 1.04
CA ALA A 165 15.02 -1.48 2.34
C ALA A 165 14.77 -3.01 2.29
N PRO A 166 15.43 -3.81 3.14
CA PRO A 166 15.15 -5.23 3.24
C PRO A 166 13.66 -5.51 3.52
N PRO A 167 13.10 -6.65 3.03
CA PRO A 167 11.66 -6.96 3.15
C PRO A 167 11.14 -7.05 4.59
N HIS A 168 12.02 -7.30 5.56
CA HIS A 168 11.67 -7.44 6.98
C HIS A 168 11.59 -6.10 7.72
N ILE A 169 11.83 -4.97 7.05
CA ILE A 169 11.68 -3.65 7.63
C ILE A 169 10.26 -3.15 7.32
N ALA A 170 9.56 -2.62 8.32
CA ALA A 170 8.32 -1.89 8.07
C ALA A 170 8.64 -0.43 7.77
N LEU A 171 8.21 0.07 6.62
CA LEU A 171 8.35 1.48 6.27
C LEU A 171 7.08 2.26 6.61
N ARG A 172 7.28 3.52 7.03
CA ARG A 172 6.22 4.51 7.19
C ARG A 172 6.61 5.80 6.45
N MET A 173 6.00 6.05 5.30
CA MET A 173 6.20 7.29 4.53
C MET A 173 5.25 8.39 5.04
N ALA A 174 5.70 9.64 4.97
CA ALA A 174 4.90 10.81 5.34
C ALA A 174 5.52 12.10 4.77
N THR A 175 4.69 12.97 4.22
CA THR A 175 5.00 14.40 4.12
C THR A 175 4.50 15.12 5.37
N SER A 176 5.39 15.87 6.03
CA SER A 176 4.99 16.87 7.02
C SER A 176 4.79 18.20 6.29
N THR A 177 3.55 18.68 6.18
CA THR A 177 3.31 20.07 5.77
C THR A 177 3.62 20.99 6.95
N ALA A 178 4.88 21.41 7.06
CA ALA A 178 5.20 22.61 7.82
C ALA A 178 4.71 23.80 6.97
N SER A 179 3.62 24.44 7.39
CA SER A 179 3.19 25.71 6.81
C SER A 179 4.21 26.80 7.14
N SER A 180 5.14 27.04 6.22
CA SER A 180 5.82 28.33 6.05
C SER A 180 6.25 28.48 4.59
N PRO A 181 5.76 29.52 3.87
CA PRO A 181 6.09 29.72 2.48
C PRO A 181 7.41 30.48 2.39
N THR A 182 8.47 29.83 1.91
CA THR A 182 9.56 30.40 1.10
C THR A 182 10.70 29.39 1.01
N SER A 183 10.75 28.61 -0.07
CA SER A 183 11.98 28.38 -0.85
C SER A 183 11.67 27.48 -2.06
N PRO A 184 12.07 27.84 -3.29
CA PRO A 184 11.95 26.99 -4.46
C PRO A 184 13.23 26.16 -4.59
N ASP A 185 13.21 24.93 -4.08
CA ASP A 185 14.15 23.89 -4.52
C ASP A 185 13.59 22.52 -4.14
N CYS A 186 12.63 22.05 -4.93
CA CYS A 186 12.12 20.68 -4.84
C CYS A 186 13.04 19.76 -5.64
N GLY A 187 14.21 19.46 -5.09
CA GLY A 187 15.09 18.40 -5.58
C GLY A 187 14.65 17.05 -5.03
N ALA A 188 14.57 16.03 -5.89
CA ALA A 188 14.19 14.67 -5.54
C ALA A 188 14.94 14.15 -4.29
N VAL A 189 14.21 13.87 -3.20
CA VAL A 189 14.78 13.39 -1.95
C VAL A 189 15.01 11.88 -2.03
N ARG A 190 16.25 11.48 -2.31
CA ARG A 190 16.67 10.07 -2.35
C ARG A 190 17.13 9.62 -0.96
N ILE A 191 16.22 9.07 -0.15
CA ILE A 191 16.56 8.55 1.19
C ILE A 191 17.19 7.15 1.04
N ARG A 192 18.53 7.07 1.11
CA ARG A 192 19.25 5.79 1.24
C ARG A 192 19.60 5.52 2.70
N TYR A 193 19.02 4.48 3.29
CA TYR A 193 19.50 3.99 4.58
C TYR A 193 20.71 3.07 4.38
N ARG A 194 21.90 3.48 4.85
CA ARG A 194 23.12 2.65 4.82
C ARG A 194 23.36 2.07 6.22
N PHE A 195 23.02 0.81 6.43
CA PHE A 195 23.34 0.11 7.68
C PHE A 195 24.84 -0.22 7.72
N ARG A 196 25.58 0.38 8.65
CA ARG A 196 26.95 -0.01 8.98
C ARG A 196 26.87 -1.22 9.91
N ARG A 197 27.32 -2.41 9.48
CA ARG A 197 27.53 -3.55 10.39
C ARG A 197 28.53 -3.11 11.46
N ALA A 198 28.12 -3.12 12.72
CA ALA A 198 29.06 -3.05 13.83
C ALA A 198 29.88 -4.34 13.85
N GLY A 199 31.20 -4.21 13.78
CA GLY A 199 32.14 -5.33 13.75
C GLY A 199 32.09 -6.14 15.03
N SER A 200 32.23 -7.46 14.86
CA SER A 200 32.49 -8.43 15.91
C SER A 200 33.84 -8.13 16.57
N LYS A 201 33.86 -8.10 17.90
CA LYS A 201 35.03 -8.47 18.69
C LYS A 201 34.66 -9.69 19.51
#